data_AF-A0A849K4Z9-F1
#
_entry.id   AF-A0A849K4Z9-F1
#
_cell.length_a   1.000
_cell.length_b   1.000
_cell.length_c   1.000
_cell.angle_alpha   90.00
_cell.angle_beta   90.00
_cell.angle_gamma   90.00
#
_symmetry.space_group_name_H-M   'P 1'
#
loop_
_entity.id
_entity.type
_entity.pdbx_description
1 polymer ?
#
loop_
_entity_poly.entity_id
_entity_poly.type
_entity_poly.pdbx_seq_one_letter_code
_entity_poly.pdbx_strand_id
1 'polypeptide(L)'
;MSASQAPALDAIALQLAAALDPYDRDAAAMVAGWPDMALYRSVGEQVETIRMYSNALPVAGLQWVELLIAHAELMHLLWQGQSGGTADGLAQLAARRDRHAACVLALRHRCLQLVGRHNTLLPEGESP
;
A
#
# COMPACT_ATOMS: atom_id res chain seq x y z
N MET A 1 23.68 0.98 12.96
CA MET A 1 23.18 -0.06 12.03
C MET A 1 24.40 -0.66 11.35
N SER A 2 24.65 -1.96 11.52
CA SER A 2 25.75 -2.63 10.82
C SER A 2 25.45 -2.70 9.33
N ALA A 3 26.47 -2.58 8.48
CA ALA A 3 26.35 -2.70 7.02
C ALA A 3 25.64 -4.00 6.55
N SER A 4 25.63 -5.03 7.39
CA SER A 4 24.95 -6.30 7.13
C SER A 4 23.42 -6.25 7.11
N GLN A 5 22.78 -5.19 7.61
CA GLN A 5 21.31 -5.08 7.65
C GLN A 5 20.71 -4.34 6.45
N ALA A 6 21.49 -3.53 5.73
CA ALA A 6 20.99 -2.75 4.60
C ALA A 6 20.40 -3.62 3.47
N PRO A 7 21.04 -4.73 3.04
CA PRO A 7 20.48 -5.59 1.98
C PRO A 7 19.15 -6.24 2.37
N ALA A 8 18.97 -6.59 3.65
CA ALA A 8 17.73 -7.18 4.14
C ALA A 8 16.57 -6.16 4.12
N LEU A 9 16.84 -4.91 4.50
CA LEU A 9 15.84 -3.84 4.45
C LEU A 9 15.45 -3.48 3.01
N ASP A 10 16.40 -3.50 2.07
CA ASP A 10 16.12 -3.29 0.65
C ASP A 10 15.24 -4.40 0.08
N ALA A 11 15.53 -5.65 0.42
CA ALA A 11 14.71 -6.78 0.02
C ALA A 11 13.27 -6.67 0.56
N ILE A 12 13.10 -6.27 1.82
CA ILE A 12 11.77 -6.05 2.41
C ILE A 12 11.05 -4.88 1.73
N ALA A 13 11.75 -3.79 1.42
CA ALA A 13 11.17 -2.64 0.71
C ALA A 13 10.71 -3.02 -0.70
N LEU A 14 11.47 -3.85 -1.43
CA LEU A 14 11.07 -4.38 -2.72
C LEU A 14 9.86 -5.32 -2.61
N GLN A 15 9.84 -6.20 -1.61
CA GLN A 15 8.71 -7.10 -1.36
C GLN A 15 7.43 -6.33 -1.03
N LEU A 16 7.53 -5.29 -0.20
CA LEU A 16 6.41 -4.39 0.09
C LEU A 16 5.93 -3.67 -1.18
N ALA A 17 6.84 -3.12 -1.99
CA ALA A 17 6.48 -2.46 -3.24
C ALA A 17 5.77 -3.42 -4.22
N ALA A 18 6.23 -4.67 -4.30
CA ALA A 18 5.63 -5.71 -5.13
C ALA A 18 4.25 -6.17 -4.61
N ALA A 19 4.05 -6.21 -3.29
CA ALA A 19 2.77 -6.57 -2.68
C ALA A 19 1.67 -5.51 -2.92
N LEU A 20 2.05 -4.25 -3.17
CA LEU A 20 1.10 -3.17 -3.45
C LEU A 20 0.45 -3.28 -4.84
N ASP A 21 1.12 -3.89 -5.82
CA ASP A 21 0.58 -4.03 -7.18
C ASP A 21 -0.70 -4.89 -7.25
N PRO A 22 -0.72 -6.15 -6.75
CA PRO A 22 -1.95 -6.93 -6.73
C PRO A 22 -3.00 -6.30 -5.81
N TYR A 23 -2.59 -5.66 -4.70
CA TYR A 23 -3.50 -4.95 -3.82
C TYR A 23 -4.25 -3.81 -4.50
N ASP A 24 -3.56 -2.93 -5.21
CA ASP A 24 -4.17 -1.80 -5.90
C ASP A 24 -5.18 -2.27 -6.95
N ARG A 25 -4.76 -3.24 -7.76
CA ARG A 25 -5.60 -3.83 -8.80
C ARG A 25 -6.86 -4.48 -8.21
N ASP A 26 -6.71 -5.30 -7.18
CA ASP A 26 -7.82 -6.06 -6.61
C ASP A 26 -8.75 -5.16 -5.77
N ALA A 27 -8.21 -4.13 -5.11
CA ALA A 27 -9.00 -3.09 -4.45
C ALA A 27 -9.84 -2.29 -5.45
N ALA A 28 -9.26 -1.90 -6.60
CA ALA A 28 -10.01 -1.22 -7.65
C ALA A 28 -11.12 -2.10 -8.24
N ALA A 29 -10.84 -3.40 -8.46
CA ALA A 29 -11.84 -4.37 -8.89
C ALA A 29 -12.96 -4.55 -7.86
N MET A 30 -12.61 -4.62 -6.57
CA MET A 30 -13.58 -4.73 -5.47
C MET A 30 -14.53 -3.53 -5.42
N VAL A 31 -14.02 -2.31 -5.61
CA VAL A 31 -14.85 -1.09 -5.66
C VAL A 31 -15.80 -1.12 -6.86
N ALA A 32 -15.31 -1.54 -8.03
CA ALA A 32 -16.11 -1.57 -9.26
C ALA A 32 -17.20 -2.65 -9.25
N GLY A 33 -16.95 -3.80 -8.62
CA GLY A 33 -17.85 -4.95 -8.56
C GLY A 33 -18.63 -5.10 -7.26
N TRP A 34 -18.67 -4.08 -6.42
CA TRP A 34 -19.20 -4.20 -5.06
C TRP A 34 -20.71 -4.56 -5.02
N PRO A 35 -21.14 -5.52 -4.19
CA PRO A 35 -20.34 -6.37 -3.30
C PRO A 35 -19.88 -7.68 -3.94
N ASP A 36 -18.57 -7.93 -3.90
CA ASP A 36 -17.97 -9.25 -4.17
C ASP A 36 -17.16 -9.68 -2.94
N MET A 37 -17.65 -10.70 -2.24
CA MET A 37 -17.06 -11.17 -0.97
C MET A 37 -15.76 -11.96 -1.16
N ALA A 38 -15.52 -12.52 -2.35
CA ALA A 38 -14.25 -13.16 -2.66
C ALA A 38 -13.15 -12.10 -2.83
N LEU A 39 -13.45 -11.02 -3.56
CA LEU A 39 -12.54 -9.87 -3.68
C LEU A 39 -12.30 -9.20 -2.32
N TYR A 40 -13.35 -9.00 -1.50
CA TYR A 40 -13.19 -8.45 -0.15
C TYR A 40 -12.22 -9.26 0.71
N ARG A 41 -12.35 -10.59 0.71
CA ARG A 41 -11.45 -11.47 1.47
C ARG A 41 -10.03 -11.38 0.95
N SER A 42 -9.84 -11.44 -0.37
CA SER A 42 -8.52 -11.37 -1.00
C SER A 42 -7.80 -10.06 -0.68
N VAL A 43 -8.51 -8.93 -0.78
CA VAL A 43 -7.98 -7.62 -0.40
C VAL A 43 -7.61 -7.57 1.09
N GLY A 44 -8.41 -8.18 1.97
CA GLY A 44 -8.09 -8.31 3.39
C GLY A 44 -6.80 -9.09 3.68
N GLU A 45 -6.57 -10.21 2.98
CA GLU A 45 -5.33 -10.99 3.10
C GLU A 45 -4.10 -10.20 2.60
N GLN A 46 -4.27 -9.40 1.55
CA GLN A 46 -3.23 -8.52 1.03
C GLN A 46 -2.90 -7.38 2.00
N VAL A 47 -3.90 -6.78 2.66
CA VAL A 47 -3.72 -5.79 3.74
C VAL A 47 -2.86 -6.37 4.87
N GLU A 48 -3.10 -7.61 5.28
CA GLU A 48 -2.28 -8.28 6.30
C GLU A 48 -0.83 -8.52 5.83
N THR A 49 -0.65 -8.88 4.57
CA THR A 49 0.69 -9.03 3.95
C THR A 49 1.45 -7.71 3.94
N ILE A 50 0.79 -6.62 3.55
CA ILE A 50 1.37 -5.26 3.56
C ILE A 50 1.74 -4.86 4.98
N ARG A 51 0.83 -5.07 5.96
CA ARG A 51 1.08 -4.80 7.39
C ARG A 51 2.34 -5.48 7.89
N MET A 52 2.52 -6.76 7.55
CA MET A 52 3.69 -7.54 7.96
C MET A 52 5.00 -6.88 7.48
N TYR A 53 5.08 -6.49 6.20
CA TYR A 53 6.26 -5.82 5.67
C TYR A 53 6.46 -4.41 6.22
N SER A 54 5.38 -3.63 6.34
CA SER A 54 5.44 -2.26 6.88
C SER A 54 5.94 -2.22 8.33
N ASN A 55 5.61 -3.23 9.15
CA ASN A 55 6.12 -3.34 10.51
C ASN A 55 7.64 -3.55 10.59
N ALA A 56 8.24 -4.14 9.55
CA ALA A 56 9.69 -4.30 9.44
C ALA A 56 10.41 -3.05 8.90
N LEU A 57 9.65 -2.04 8.43
CA LEU A 57 10.17 -0.80 7.83
C LEU A 57 9.62 0.44 8.55
N PRO A 58 10.22 0.88 9.67
CA PRO A 58 9.72 2.02 10.45
C PRO A 58 9.52 3.30 9.62
N VAL A 59 10.38 3.51 8.63
CA VAL A 59 10.36 4.63 7.68
C VAL A 59 9.18 4.64 6.71
N ALA A 60 8.41 3.56 6.61
CA ALA A 60 7.19 3.41 5.82
C ALA A 60 5.93 3.41 6.71
N GLY A 61 6.07 3.42 8.03
CA GLY A 61 4.97 3.28 8.98
C GLY A 61 3.91 4.37 8.85
N LEU A 62 4.31 5.62 8.59
CA LEU A 62 3.37 6.73 8.39
C LEU A 62 2.49 6.51 7.15
N GLN A 63 3.11 6.22 6.00
CA GLN A 63 2.39 5.97 4.75
C GLN A 63 1.50 4.72 4.85
N TRP A 64 1.92 3.72 5.61
CA TRP A 64 1.10 2.55 5.89
C TRP A 64 -0.18 2.91 6.68
N VAL A 65 -0.05 3.70 7.75
CA VAL A 65 -1.21 4.15 8.53
C VAL A 65 -2.16 5.00 7.67
N GLU A 66 -1.63 5.89 6.82
CA GLU A 66 -2.44 6.68 5.89
C GLU A 66 -3.23 5.79 4.91
N LEU A 67 -2.59 4.76 4.36
CA LEU A 67 -3.27 3.78 3.50
C LEU A 67 -4.37 3.02 4.25
N LEU A 68 -4.11 2.60 5.48
CA LEU A 68 -5.09 1.88 6.30
C LEU A 68 -6.33 2.74 6.60
N ILE A 69 -6.12 4.03 6.89
CA ILE A 69 -7.21 4.99 7.09
C ILE A 69 -8.02 5.15 5.80
N ALA A 70 -7.35 5.38 4.66
CA ALA A 70 -8.03 5.53 3.37
C ALA A 70 -8.80 4.26 2.97
N HIS A 71 -8.26 3.09 3.25
CA HIS A 71 -8.93 1.81 3.04
C HIS A 71 -10.18 1.66 3.90
N ALA A 72 -10.09 1.97 5.20
CA ALA A 72 -11.25 1.91 6.10
C ALA A 72 -12.35 2.91 5.70
N GLU A 73 -12.00 4.13 5.33
CA GLU A 73 -12.93 5.14 4.81
C GLU A 73 -13.64 4.66 3.53
N LEU A 74 -12.88 4.07 2.60
CA LEU A 74 -13.42 3.50 1.36
C LEU A 74 -14.41 2.36 1.65
N MET A 75 -14.02 1.43 2.52
CA MET A 75 -14.90 0.32 2.92
C MET A 75 -16.18 0.82 3.58
N HIS A 76 -16.08 1.82 4.45
CA HIS A 76 -17.23 2.40 5.11
C HIS A 76 -18.26 2.95 4.13
N LEU A 77 -17.82 3.71 3.11
CA LEU A 77 -18.71 4.22 2.07
C LEU A 77 -19.33 3.11 1.21
N LEU A 78 -18.56 2.08 0.87
CA LEU A 78 -19.07 0.93 0.14
C LEU A 78 -20.19 0.21 0.91
N TRP A 79 -20.05 0.04 2.22
CA TRP A 79 -21.10 -0.54 3.06
C TRP A 79 -22.31 0.39 3.20
N GLN A 80 -22.11 1.69 3.37
CA GLN A 80 -23.22 2.66 3.43
C GLN A 80 -24.03 2.70 2.12
N GLY A 81 -23.36 2.60 0.97
CA GLY A 81 -24.00 2.64 -0.34
C GLY A 81 -24.97 1.49 -0.62
N GLN A 82 -24.84 0.36 0.10
CA GLN A 82 -25.76 -0.79 -0.07
C GLN A 82 -27.19 -0.49 0.40
N SER A 83 -27.37 0.49 1.30
CA SER A 83 -28.68 0.82 1.89
C SER A 83 -29.50 1.82 1.06
N GLY A 84 -29.07 2.13 -0.17
CA GLY A 84 -29.70 3.11 -1.06
C GLY A 84 -28.80 4.32 -1.31
N GLY A 85 -27.94 4.21 -2.31
CA GLY A 85 -26.97 5.26 -2.66
C GLY A 85 -27.61 6.55 -3.17
N THR A 86 -27.06 7.69 -2.76
CA THR A 86 -27.38 9.02 -3.29
C THR A 86 -26.32 9.45 -4.31
N ALA A 87 -26.63 10.44 -5.16
CA ALA A 87 -25.65 11.03 -6.08
C ALA A 87 -24.43 11.61 -5.33
N ASP A 88 -24.66 12.18 -4.14
CA ASP A 88 -23.60 12.65 -3.25
C ASP A 88 -22.70 11.49 -2.76
N GLY A 89 -23.29 10.33 -2.44
CA GLY A 89 -22.54 9.13 -2.08
C GLY A 89 -21.60 8.64 -3.18
N LEU A 90 -22.00 8.74 -4.46
CA LEU A 90 -21.14 8.37 -5.59
C LEU A 90 -19.94 9.32 -5.74
N ALA A 91 -20.13 10.62 -5.57
CA ALA A 91 -19.06 11.60 -5.61
C ALA A 91 -18.07 11.40 -4.45
N GLN A 92 -18.57 11.15 -3.25
CA GLN A 92 -17.76 10.82 -2.09
C GLN A 92 -16.95 9.52 -2.31
N LEU A 93 -17.57 8.49 -2.89
CA LEU A 93 -16.89 7.23 -3.20
C LEU A 93 -15.73 7.43 -4.18
N ALA A 94 -15.93 8.20 -5.26
CA ALA A 94 -14.88 8.51 -6.22
C ALA A 94 -13.70 9.24 -5.55
N ALA A 95 -13.97 10.25 -4.72
CA ALA A 95 -12.94 10.98 -3.99
C ALA A 95 -12.15 10.08 -3.02
N ARG A 96 -12.82 9.13 -2.34
CA ARG A 96 -12.12 8.17 -1.45
C ARG A 96 -11.30 7.15 -2.21
N ARG A 97 -11.77 6.68 -3.37
CA ARG A 97 -10.99 5.82 -4.26
C ARG A 97 -9.72 6.53 -4.73
N ASP A 98 -9.82 7.79 -5.15
CA ASP A 98 -8.67 8.55 -5.63
C ASP A 98 -7.67 8.83 -4.50
N ARG A 99 -8.16 9.14 -3.29
CA ARG A 99 -7.32 9.26 -2.08
C ARG A 99 -6.61 7.96 -1.74
N HIS A 100 -7.33 6.83 -1.80
CA HIS A 100 -6.78 5.50 -1.54
C HIS A 100 -5.65 5.16 -2.53
N ALA A 101 -5.87 5.36 -3.82
CA ALA A 101 -4.84 5.18 -4.86
C ALA A 101 -3.61 6.07 -4.63
N ALA A 102 -3.82 7.32 -4.22
CA ALA A 102 -2.70 8.22 -3.88
C ALA A 102 -1.87 7.70 -2.69
N CYS A 103 -2.51 7.13 -1.66
CA CYS A 103 -1.79 6.52 -0.53
C CYS A 103 -0.98 5.28 -0.96
N VAL A 104 -1.53 4.44 -1.87
CA VAL A 104 -0.80 3.29 -2.43
C VAL A 104 0.47 3.77 -3.16
N LEU A 105 0.35 4.77 -4.03
CA LEU A 105 1.48 5.33 -4.77
C LEU A 105 2.52 5.95 -3.83
N ALA A 106 2.08 6.69 -2.81
CA ALA A 106 2.96 7.29 -1.81
C ALA A 106 3.78 6.24 -1.05
N LEU A 107 3.13 5.15 -0.61
CA LEU A 107 3.81 4.04 0.07
C LEU A 107 4.80 3.34 -0.87
N ARG A 108 4.42 3.10 -2.13
CA ARG A 108 5.30 2.51 -3.14
C ARG A 108 6.53 3.37 -3.39
N HIS A 109 6.35 4.68 -3.64
CA HIS A 109 7.45 5.63 -3.83
C HIS A 109 8.38 5.64 -2.62
N ARG A 110 7.82 5.60 -1.41
CA ARG A 110 8.61 5.54 -0.19
C ARG A 110 9.50 4.29 -0.14
N CYS A 111 8.97 3.13 -0.52
CA CYS A 111 9.74 1.88 -0.57
C CYS A 111 10.90 1.96 -1.59
N LEU A 112 10.62 2.45 -2.80
CA LEU A 112 11.63 2.56 -3.86
C LEU A 112 12.73 3.58 -3.52
N GLN A 113 12.40 4.67 -2.83
CA GLN A 113 13.39 5.62 -2.34
C GLN A 113 14.36 5.02 -1.31
N LEU A 114 13.92 4.04 -0.52
CA LEU A 114 14.80 3.37 0.46
C LEU A 114 15.86 2.53 -0.24
N VAL A 115 15.45 1.75 -1.24
CA VAL A 115 16.34 0.93 -2.06
C VAL A 115 17.40 1.79 -2.77
N GLY A 116 16.99 2.93 -3.35
CA GLY A 116 17.91 3.83 -4.04
C GLY A 116 18.95 4.49 -3.12
N ARG A 117 18.63 4.71 -1.83
CA ARG A 117 19.52 5.38 -0.87
C ARG A 117 20.64 4.48 -0.36
N HIS A 118 20.39 3.19 -0.18
CA HIS A 118 21.42 2.25 0.26
C HIS A 118 22.40 1.92 -0.88
N ASN A 119 21.93 1.90 -2.12
CA ASN A 119 22.80 1.64 -3.28
C ASN A 119 23.85 2.75 -3.52
N THR A 120 23.58 4.00 -3.11
CA THR A 120 24.52 5.13 -3.24
C THR A 120 25.62 5.19 -2.18
N LEU A 121 25.62 4.31 -1.17
CA LEU A 121 26.57 4.35 -0.04
C LEU A 121 27.68 3.29 -0.10
N LEU A 122 27.79 2.52 -1.19
CA LEU A 122 28.94 1.65 -1.45
C LEU A 122 29.93 2.36 -2.38
N PRO A 123 31.02 2.98 -1.85
CA PRO A 123 32.12 3.42 -2.70
C PRO A 123 32.84 2.19 -3.27
N GLU A 124 33.09 2.21 -4.57
CA GLU A 124 34.01 1.29 -5.25
C GLU A 124 35.38 1.38 -4.58
N GLY A 125 35.67 0.38 -3.75
CA GLY A 125 36.94 0.23 -3.06
C GLY A 125 37.49 -1.14 -3.35
N GLU A 126 37.91 -1.39 -4.59
CA GLU A 126 38.81 -2.48 -4.93
C GLU A 126 39.55 -2.15 -6.25
N SER A 127 40.70 -1.47 -6.10
CA SER A 127 41.82 -1.59 -7.05
C SER A 127 42.78 -2.66 -6.54
N PRO A 128 43.34 -3.43 -7.45
CA PRO A 128 44.79 -3.38 -7.65
C PRO A 128 45.17 -2.84 -9.03
#